data_AF-A0AB38UF97-F1
#
_entry.id   AF-A0AB38UF97-F1
#
_cell.length_a   1.000
_cell.length_b   1.000
_cell.length_c   1.000
_cell.angle_alpha   90.00
_cell.angle_beta   90.00
_cell.angle_gamma   90.00
#
_symmetry.space_group_name_H-M   'P 1'
#
loop_
_entity.id
_entity.type
_entity.pdbx_description
1 polymer ?
#
loop_
_entity_poly.entity_id
_entity_poly.type
_entity_poly.pdbx_seq_one_letter_code
_entity_poly.pdbx_strand_id
1 'polypeptide(L)' 'MDKIKLGDKVRSSVSGFSGTITAKCEYLHSATQYCVTAKCKDNDIKEAWFAASELELVED' A
#
# COMPACT_ATOMS: atom_id res chain seq x y z
N MET A 1 16.88 1.15 1.40
CA MET A 1 15.83 0.54 0.56
C MET A 1 14.82 -0.03 1.53
N ASP A 2 13.95 0.84 2.01
CA ASP A 2 12.99 0.51 3.05
C ASP A 2 12.06 -0.59 2.52
N LYS A 3 12.26 -1.79 3.06
CA LYS A 3 11.45 -2.96 2.75
C LYS A 3 10.08 -2.71 3.39
N ILE A 4 9.18 -2.13 2.62
CA ILE A 4 7.75 -2.10 2.92
C ILE A 4 7.29 -3.53 3.27
N LYS A 5 6.70 -3.73 4.46
CA LYS A 5 6.22 -5.04 4.93
C LYS A 5 4.69 -5.11 4.93
N LEU A 6 4.18 -6.33 5.00
CA LEU A 6 2.77 -6.57 5.30
C LEU A 6 2.47 -6.04 6.70
N GLY A 7 1.39 -5.28 6.84
CA GLY A 7 0.98 -4.63 8.09
C GLY A 7 1.52 -3.21 8.26
N ASP A 8 2.44 -2.74 7.41
CA ASP A 8 2.87 -1.33 7.45
C ASP A 8 1.74 -0.41 6.99
N LYS A 9 1.64 0.75 7.66
CA LYS A 9 0.81 1.84 7.20
C LYS A 9 1.58 2.63 6.15
N VAL A 10 0.96 2.78 4.99
CA VAL A 10 1.55 3.51 3.86
C VAL A 10 0.59 4.53 3.32
N ARG A 11 1.15 5.51 2.63
CA ARG A 11 0.43 6.51 1.86
C ARG A 11 1.00 6.56 0.46
N SER A 12 0.10 6.57 -0.52
CA SER A 12 0.45 6.81 -1.91
C SER A 12 0.74 8.30 -2.12
N SER A 13 1.92 8.65 -2.61
CA SER A 13 2.28 10.05 -2.91
C SER A 13 1.50 10.60 -4.12
N VAL A 14 1.12 9.72 -5.05
CA VAL A 14 0.44 10.09 -6.31
C VAL A 14 -1.06 10.30 -6.08
N SER A 15 -1.71 9.36 -5.41
CA SER A 15 -3.17 9.40 -5.21
C SER A 15 -3.59 10.05 -3.89
N GLY A 16 -2.66 10.19 -2.94
CA GLY A 16 -2.96 10.61 -1.56
C GLY A 16 -3.65 9.52 -0.72
N PHE A 17 -3.91 8.33 -1.28
CA PHE A 17 -4.56 7.22 -0.59
C PHE A 17 -3.69 6.68 0.54
N SER A 18 -4.22 6.62 1.76
CA SER A 18 -3.54 6.05 2.92
C SER A 18 -4.27 4.82 3.44
N GLY A 19 -3.50 3.82 3.87
CA GLY A 19 -4.05 2.58 4.39
C GLY A 19 -2.97 1.65 4.91
N THR A 20 -3.34 0.39 5.14
CA THR A 20 -2.43 -0.65 5.64
C THR A 20 -2.17 -1.67 4.54
N ILE A 21 -0.93 -2.14 4.43
CA ILE A 21 -0.59 -3.17 3.45
C ILE A 21 -1.10 -4.52 3.92
N THR A 22 -1.93 -5.14 3.09
CA THR A 22 -2.53 -6.46 3.36
C THR A 22 -1.99 -7.55 2.46
N ALA A 23 -1.49 -7.22 1.27
CA ALA A 23 -0.90 -8.17 0.35
C ALA A 23 0.30 -7.59 -0.40
N LYS A 24 1.17 -8.48 -0.88
CA LYS A 24 2.35 -8.19 -1.68
C LYS A 24 2.38 -9.16 -2.86
N CYS A 25 2.57 -8.64 -4.06
CA CYS A 25 2.70 -9.42 -5.28
C CYS A 25 4.09 -9.19 -5.89
N GLU A 26 4.89 -10.26 -5.95
CA GLU A 26 6.24 -10.24 -6.54
C GLU A 26 6.20 -10.86 -7.93
N TYR A 27 6.49 -10.05 -8.93
CA TYR A 27 6.55 -10.48 -10.32
C TYR A 27 7.98 -10.83 -10.72
N LEU A 28 8.14 -11.84 -11.58
CA LEU A 28 9.44 -12.28 -12.07
C LEU A 28 10.12 -11.21 -12.97
N HIS A 29 9.32 -10.38 -13.65
CA HIS A 29 9.77 -9.40 -14.65
C HIS A 29 9.20 -7.99 -14.45
N SER A 30 8.39 -7.76 -13.41
CA SER A 30 7.74 -6.47 -13.16
C SER A 30 7.98 -5.99 -11.74
N ALA A 31 7.73 -4.71 -11.51
CA ALA A 31 7.86 -4.12 -10.18
C ALA A 31 6.91 -4.81 -9.19
N THR A 32 7.40 -5.00 -7.96
CA THR A 32 6.57 -5.48 -6.85
C THR A 32 5.41 -4.54 -6.62
N GLN A 33 4.21 -5.10 -6.51
CA GLN A 33 2.99 -4.38 -6.18
C GLN A 33 2.55 -4.72 -4.76
N TYR A 34 1.97 -3.73 -4.08
CA TYR A 34 1.43 -3.86 -2.74
C TYR A 34 -0.06 -3.50 -2.77
N CYS A 35 -0.86 -4.32 -2.09
CA CYS A 35 -2.27 -4.02 -1.85
C CYS A 35 -2.38 -3.23 -0.56
N VAL A 36 -2.93 -2.02 -0.68
CA VAL A 36 -3.21 -1.12 0.44
C VAL A 36 -4.70 -1.16 0.70
N THR A 37 -5.07 -1.57 1.90
CA THR A 37 -6.46 -1.63 2.36
C THR A 37 -6.70 -0.49 3.35
N ALA A 38 -7.74 0.31 3.09
CA ALA A 38 -8.19 1.38 3.96
C ALA A 38 -9.64 1.13 4.40
N LYS A 39 -9.91 1.30 5.69
CA LYS A 39 -11.28 1.33 6.20
C LYS A 39 -11.82 2.74 6.08
N CYS A 40 -12.89 2.91 5.31
CA CYS A 40 -13.58 4.20 5.20
C CYS A 40 -14.63 4.36 6.32
N LYS A 41 -15.05 5.60 6.58
CA LYS A 41 -16.05 5.95 7.62
C LYS A 41 -17.41 5.26 7.44
N ASP A 42 -17.71 4.78 6.24
CA ASP A 42 -18.99 4.13 5.90
C ASP A 42 -18.99 2.60 6.10
N ASN A 43 -18.01 2.07 6.85
CA ASN A 43 -17.77 0.62 7.00
C ASN A 43 -17.39 -0.10 5.69
N ASP A 44 -17.16 0.66 4.62
CA ASP A 44 -16.66 0.20 3.33
C ASP A 44 -15.14 -0.03 3.41
N ILE A 45 -14.71 -1.22 2.99
CA ILE A 45 -13.30 -1.57 2.90
C ILE A 45 -12.88 -1.28 1.47
N LYS A 46 -11.97 -0.32 1.28
CA LYS A 46 -11.37 -0.05 -0.03
C LYS A 46 -9.99 -0.64 -0.11
N GLU A 47 -9.76 -1.39 -1.18
CA GLU A 47 -8.48 -1.97 -1.53
C GLU A 47 -7.99 -1.39 -2.85
N ALA A 48 -6.71 -1.05 -2.90
CA ALA A 48 -6.06 -0.53 -4.10
C ALA A 48 -4.63 -1.05 -4.19
N TRP A 49 -4.20 -1.36 -5.42
CA TRP A 49 -2.87 -1.86 -5.72
C TRP A 49 -1.97 -0.73 -6.19
N PHE A 50 -0.80 -0.62 -5.57
CA PHE A 50 0.19 0.41 -5.89
C PHE A 50 1.57 -0.20 -6.07
N ALA A 51 2.41 0.44 -6.89
CA ALA A 51 3.80 0.04 -7.00
C ALA A 51 4.60 0.46 -5.75
N ALA A 52 5.65 -0.31 -5.44
CA ALA A 52 6.57 0.00 -4.34
C ALA A 52 7.09 1.45 -4.35
N SER A 53 7.38 1.97 -5.55
CA SER A 53 7.95 3.30 -5.75
C SER A 53 6.95 4.45 -5.49
N GLU A 54 5.65 4.15 -5.44
CA GLU A 54 4.60 5.15 -5.23
C GLU A 54 4.13 5.22 -3.77
N LEU A 55 4.66 4.34 -2.92
CA LEU A 55 4.25 4.19 -1.51
C LEU A 55 5.30 4.76 -0.57
N GLU A 56 4.85 5.62 0.33
CA GLU A 56 5.64 6.16 1.43
C GLU A 56 5.16 5.54 2.75
N LEU A 57 6.10 5.14 3.59
CA LEU A 57 5.79 4.68 4.95
C LEU A 57 5.31 5.87 5.77
N VAL A 58 4.17 5.69 6.44
CA VAL A 58 3.67 6.66 7.41
C VAL A 58 3.99 6.12 8.79
N GLU A 59 5.10 6.59 9.35
CA GLU A 59 5.40 6.41 10.78
C GLU A 59 4.49 7.37 11.57
N ASP A 60 3.85 6.84 12.61
CA ASP A 60 3.01 7.60 13.56
C ASP A 60 3.90 8.18 14.67
#